data_AF-A0AAW9DJ73-F1
#
_entry.id   AF-A0AAW9DJ73-F1
#
_cell.length_a   1.000
_cell.length_b   1.000
_cell.length_c   1.000
_cell.angle_alpha   90.00
_cell.angle_beta   90.00
_cell.angle_gamma   90.00
#
_symmetry.space_group_name_H-M   'P 1'
#
loop_
_entity.id
_entity.type
_entity.pdbx_description
1 polymer ?
#
loop_
_entity_poly.entity_id
_entity_poly.type
_entity_poly.pdbx_seq_one_letter_code
_entity_poly.pdbx_strand_id
1 'polypeptide(L)'
;DIGAAIQEYAEGLGYGVVRDLVGHGVGPTFHEEPMVPHYGTKGRGLRLREGMVLTIEPMINTGTWEIDTDMKTGWAHKTLDGGLSCQYEHQFVITKDGPVILTSQGEEGTY
;
A
#
# COMPACT_ATOMS: atom_id res chain seq x y z
N ASP A 1 -5.73 10.56 2.02
CA ASP A 1 -6.98 10.03 1.43
C ASP A 1 -6.88 8.57 1.05
N ILE A 2 -5.93 8.17 0.19
CA ILE A 2 -5.75 6.77 -0.22
C ILE A 2 -5.61 5.83 0.99
N GLY A 3 -4.62 6.09 1.86
CA GLY A 3 -4.42 5.29 3.07
C GLY A 3 -5.63 5.32 4.03
N ALA A 4 -6.33 6.44 4.14
CA ALA A 4 -7.52 6.52 4.99
C ALA A 4 -8.65 5.61 4.48
N ALA A 5 -8.85 5.54 3.15
CA ALA A 5 -9.86 4.67 2.56
C ALA A 5 -9.50 3.18 2.67
N ILE A 6 -8.23 2.83 2.45
CA ILE A 6 -7.72 1.46 2.62
C ILE A 6 -7.91 1.02 4.08
N GLN A 7 -7.49 1.87 5.02
CA GLN A 7 -7.62 1.62 6.45
C GLN A 7 -9.07 1.44 6.88
N GLU A 8 -9.95 2.38 6.51
CA GLU A 8 -11.38 2.32 6.87
C GLU A 8 -12.03 1.01 6.38
N TYR A 9 -11.71 0.58 5.16
CA TYR A 9 -12.23 -0.65 4.60
C TYR A 9 -11.71 -1.90 5.34
N ALA A 10 -10.39 -2.05 5.46
CA ALA A 10 -9.79 -3.26 6.04
C ALA A 10 -10.01 -3.35 7.56
N GLU A 11 -9.76 -2.27 8.31
CA GLU A 11 -9.95 -2.25 9.76
C GLU A 11 -11.44 -2.34 10.13
N GLY A 12 -12.35 -1.84 9.28
CA GLY A 12 -13.79 -2.01 9.44
C GLY A 12 -14.26 -3.47 9.37
N LEU A 13 -13.46 -4.35 8.76
CA LEU A 13 -13.68 -5.80 8.71
C LEU A 13 -12.90 -6.56 9.79
N GLY A 14 -12.19 -5.86 10.68
CA GLY A 14 -11.39 -6.44 11.75
C GLY A 14 -9.98 -6.87 11.32
N TYR A 15 -9.51 -6.45 10.14
CA TYR A 15 -8.15 -6.74 9.68
C TYR A 15 -7.15 -5.66 10.10
N GLY A 16 -5.88 -6.04 10.25
CA GLY A 16 -4.77 -5.13 10.53
C GLY A 16 -4.12 -4.61 9.25
N VAL A 17 -3.91 -3.30 9.14
CA VAL A 17 -3.17 -2.69 8.02
C VAL A 17 -1.74 -2.38 8.46
N VAL A 18 -0.75 -3.08 7.90
CA VAL A 18 0.68 -2.91 8.23
C VAL A 18 1.11 -1.45 8.05
N ARG A 19 1.91 -0.95 8.99
CA ARG A 19 2.28 0.47 9.07
C ARG A 19 3.76 0.77 8.83
N ASP A 20 4.60 -0.25 8.99
CA ASP A 20 6.06 -0.12 8.88
C ASP A 20 6.55 -0.21 7.42
N LEU A 21 5.72 -0.74 6.52
CA LEU A 21 5.98 -0.87 5.09
C LEU A 21 4.86 -0.16 4.31
N VAL A 22 5.24 0.62 3.30
CA VAL A 22 4.34 1.52 2.57
C VAL A 22 4.67 1.53 1.09
N GLY A 23 3.72 1.95 0.26
CA GLY A 23 4.00 2.21 -1.15
C GLY A 23 4.93 3.40 -1.37
N HIS A 24 5.31 3.63 -2.61
CA HIS A 24 6.33 4.59 -2.97
C HIS A 24 6.08 5.21 -4.36
N GLY A 25 6.81 6.29 -4.66
CA GLY A 25 6.91 6.81 -6.01
C GLY A 25 7.73 5.88 -6.90
N VAL A 26 7.39 5.85 -8.18
CA VAL A 26 8.13 5.10 -9.21
C VAL A 26 8.57 6.06 -10.30
N GLY A 27 9.82 5.98 -10.70
CA GLY A 27 10.41 6.88 -11.68
C GLY A 27 11.57 6.24 -12.41
N PRO A 28 12.67 6.97 -12.64
CA PRO A 28 13.91 6.39 -13.15
C PRO A 28 14.51 5.29 -12.26
N THR A 29 14.19 5.30 -10.95
CA THR A 29 14.62 4.31 -9.97
C THR A 29 13.44 3.58 -9.33
N PHE A 30 13.75 2.48 -8.64
CA PHE A 30 12.75 1.52 -8.16
C PHE A 30 11.89 2.07 -7.01
N HIS A 31 12.51 2.69 -5.99
CA HIS A 31 11.83 3.33 -4.87
C HIS A 31 12.18 4.82 -4.82
N GLU A 32 11.18 5.68 -5.04
CA GLU A 32 11.31 7.14 -4.96
C GLU A 32 10.26 7.73 -4.02
N GLU A 33 10.44 8.99 -3.62
CA GLU A 33 9.36 9.74 -2.99
C GLU A 33 8.21 9.96 -4.00
N PRO A 34 6.94 10.07 -3.55
CA PRO A 34 6.53 10.10 -2.15
C PRO A 34 6.33 8.71 -1.56
N MET A 35 6.58 8.58 -0.25
CA MET A 35 6.05 7.46 0.52
C MET A 35 4.51 7.53 0.56
N VAL A 36 3.84 6.40 0.31
CA VAL A 36 2.38 6.27 0.23
C VAL A 36 1.86 5.29 1.29
N PRO A 37 1.59 5.77 2.52
CA PRO A 37 1.03 4.93 3.58
C PRO A 37 -0.35 4.38 3.23
N HIS A 38 -0.58 3.12 3.61
CA HIS A 38 -1.87 2.45 3.47
C HIS A 38 -2.85 2.75 4.61
N TYR A 39 -2.48 3.70 5.48
CA TYR A 39 -3.24 4.19 6.62
C TYR A 39 -3.15 5.72 6.72
N GLY A 40 -3.99 6.33 7.55
CA GLY A 40 -3.86 7.73 7.92
C GLY A 40 -5.16 8.50 7.98
N THR A 41 -5.04 9.83 8.07
CA THR A 41 -6.20 10.72 8.22
C THR A 41 -6.63 11.31 6.87
N LYS A 42 -7.93 11.27 6.59
CA LYS A 42 -8.53 11.93 5.41
C LYS A 42 -8.13 13.41 5.34
N GLY A 43 -7.81 13.89 4.15
CA GLY A 43 -7.35 15.26 3.89
C GLY A 43 -5.92 15.58 4.35
N ARG A 44 -5.14 14.58 4.80
CA ARG A 44 -3.73 14.75 5.16
C ARG A 44 -2.82 13.99 4.19
N GLY A 45 -1.58 14.48 4.05
CA GLY A 45 -0.54 13.91 3.18
C GLY A 45 -0.15 14.83 2.03
N LEU A 46 0.73 14.33 1.16
CA LEU A 46 1.16 15.03 -0.04
C LEU A 46 0.01 15.16 -1.04
N ARG A 47 -0.11 16.35 -1.65
CA ARG A 47 -1.09 16.58 -2.71
C ARG A 47 -0.62 15.95 -4.00
N LEU A 48 -1.39 14.98 -4.51
CA LEU A 48 -1.14 14.33 -5.79
C LEU A 48 -1.22 15.35 -6.94
N ARG A 49 -0.35 15.17 -7.92
CA ARG A 49 -0.26 16.01 -9.12
C ARG A 49 -0.21 15.12 -10.36
N GLU A 50 -0.74 15.64 -11.45
CA GLU A 50 -0.66 15.00 -12.76
C GLU A 50 0.80 14.65 -13.11
N GLY A 51 1.01 13.45 -13.65
CA GLY A 51 2.31 12.91 -14.02
C GLY A 51 3.03 12.11 -12.93
N MET A 52 2.54 12.13 -11.68
CA MET A 52 3.09 11.27 -10.62
C MET A 52 2.80 9.80 -10.91
N VAL A 53 3.77 8.92 -10.67
CA VAL A 53 3.58 7.46 -10.69
C VAL A 53 3.83 6.92 -9.28
N LEU A 54 2.89 6.14 -8.77
CA LEU A 54 2.87 5.65 -7.39
C LEU A 54 2.53 4.16 -7.34
N THR A 55 3.13 3.44 -6.39
CA THR A 55 2.66 2.11 -5.98
C THR A 55 1.62 2.25 -4.87
N ILE A 56 0.58 1.43 -4.95
CA ILE A 56 -0.34 1.16 -3.84
C ILE A 56 -0.26 -0.34 -3.58
N GLU A 57 0.26 -0.72 -2.41
CA GLU A 57 0.69 -2.09 -2.13
C GLU A 57 0.33 -2.56 -0.71
N PRO A 58 -0.94 -2.45 -0.27
CA PRO A 58 -1.32 -2.71 1.11
C PRO A 58 -1.07 -4.15 1.54
N MET A 59 -0.41 -4.31 2.68
CA MET A 59 -0.26 -5.58 3.39
C MET A 59 -1.31 -5.64 4.50
N ILE A 60 -2.16 -6.66 4.44
CA ILE A 60 -3.32 -6.84 5.32
C ILE A 60 -3.15 -8.13 6.13
N ASN A 61 -3.24 -7.99 7.46
CA ASN A 61 -3.10 -9.08 8.41
C ASN A 61 -4.46 -9.50 8.97
N THR A 62 -4.63 -10.78 9.30
CA THR A 62 -5.86 -11.29 9.95
C THR A 62 -6.05 -10.83 11.40
N GLY A 63 -5.02 -10.22 12.01
CA GLY A 63 -5.02 -9.77 13.41
C GLY A 63 -4.37 -8.39 13.56
N THR A 64 -3.32 -8.26 14.38
CA THR A 64 -2.62 -6.97 14.55
C THR A 64 -1.91 -6.53 13.26
N TRP A 65 -1.73 -5.23 13.10
CA TRP A 65 -0.93 -4.65 12.01
C TRP A 65 0.57 -4.86 12.20
N GLU A 66 0.99 -5.19 13.42
CA GLU A 66 2.40 -5.28 13.80
C GLU A 66 3.10 -6.43 13.07
N ILE A 67 4.35 -6.17 12.68
CA ILE A 67 5.22 -7.14 12.03
C ILE A 67 6.52 -7.30 12.82
N ASP A 68 7.18 -8.45 12.64
CA ASP A 68 8.54 -8.71 13.06
C ASP A 68 9.45 -8.87 11.83
N THR A 69 10.74 -8.59 11.99
CA THR A 69 11.76 -8.72 10.94
C THR A 69 12.75 -9.80 11.34
N ASP A 70 13.00 -10.75 10.43
CA ASP A 70 14.00 -11.79 10.67
C ASP A 70 15.39 -11.18 10.90
N MET A 71 15.86 -11.20 12.15
CA MET A 71 17.13 -10.60 12.56
C MET A 71 18.36 -11.27 11.96
N LYS A 72 18.26 -12.48 11.40
CA LYS A 72 19.38 -13.15 10.73
C LYS A 72 19.58 -12.63 9.32
N THR A 73 18.49 -12.35 8.61
CA THR A 73 18.54 -11.92 7.20
C THR A 73 18.34 -10.42 7.05
N GLY A 74 17.57 -9.80 7.94
CA GLY A 74 17.12 -8.41 7.85
C GLY A 74 16.03 -8.17 6.82
N TRP A 75 15.43 -9.21 6.24
CA TRP A 75 14.53 -9.09 5.08
C TRP A 75 13.14 -9.66 5.27
N ALA A 76 13.03 -10.87 5.82
CA ALA A 76 11.73 -11.51 5.91
C ALA A 76 10.87 -10.86 7.00
N HIS A 77 9.74 -10.28 6.59
CA HIS A 77 8.74 -9.74 7.50
C HIS A 77 7.64 -10.77 7.78
N LYS A 78 7.18 -10.85 9.03
CA LYS A 78 6.13 -11.78 9.47
C LYS A 78 5.15 -11.06 10.39
N THR A 79 3.91 -11.53 10.44
CA THR A 79 2.92 -11.03 11.42
C THR A 79 3.41 -11.30 12.84
N LEU A 80 3.28 -10.30 13.73
CA LEU A 80 3.73 -10.44 15.12
C LEU A 80 2.92 -11.49 15.90
N ASP A 81 1.64 -11.64 15.57
CA ASP A 81 0.70 -12.57 16.21
C ASP A 81 0.63 -13.96 15.55
N GLY A 82 1.40 -14.20 14.48
CA GLY A 82 1.39 -15.45 13.72
C GLY A 82 0.16 -15.65 12.84
N GLY A 83 -0.69 -14.63 12.66
CA GLY A 83 -1.81 -14.63 11.73
C GLY A 83 -1.38 -14.66 10.26
N LEU A 84 -2.35 -14.81 9.36
CA LEU A 84 -2.12 -14.74 7.93
C LEU A 84 -1.92 -13.27 7.50
N SER A 85 -1.12 -13.08 6.46
CA SER A 85 -0.95 -11.79 5.77
C SER A 85 -1.12 -11.99 4.26
N CYS A 86 -1.64 -10.97 3.59
CA CYS A 86 -1.78 -10.94 2.14
C CYS A 86 -1.45 -9.53 1.63
N GLN A 87 -0.89 -9.46 0.43
CA GLN A 87 -0.56 -8.21 -0.25
C GLN A 87 -1.01 -8.31 -1.72
N TYR A 88 -1.47 -7.17 -2.24
CA TYR A 88 -1.65 -6.93 -3.67
C TYR A 88 -1.00 -5.58 -4.01
N GLU A 89 -0.58 -5.40 -5.26
CA GLU A 89 0.09 -4.18 -5.70
C GLU A 89 -0.34 -3.78 -7.11
N HIS A 90 -0.50 -2.46 -7.31
CA HIS A 90 -0.48 -1.85 -8.63
C HIS A 90 0.33 -0.56 -8.66
N GLN A 91 0.82 -0.24 -9.86
CA GLN A 91 1.39 1.07 -10.18
C GLN A 91 0.35 1.93 -10.90
N PHE A 92 0.22 3.18 -10.49
CA PHE A 92 -0.75 4.13 -11.02
C PHE A 92 -0.05 5.38 -11.51
N VAL A 93 -0.37 5.83 -12.72
CA VAL A 93 -0.06 7.21 -13.14
C VAL A 93 -1.26 8.11 -12.83
N ILE A 94 -1.00 9.22 -12.15
CA ILE A 94 -2.00 10.25 -11.87
C ILE A 94 -2.19 11.10 -13.12
N THR A 95 -3.40 11.15 -13.64
CA THR A 95 -3.77 12.02 -14.77
C THR A 95 -4.85 13.01 -14.37
N LYS A 96 -5.11 14.02 -15.21
CA LYS A 96 -6.24 14.94 -15.04
C LYS A 96 -7.61 14.26 -15.01
N ASP A 97 -7.75 13.11 -15.68
CA ASP A 97 -9.00 12.38 -15.85
C ASP A 97 -9.19 11.27 -14.79
N GLY A 98 -8.21 11.11 -13.89
CA GLY A 98 -8.15 10.06 -12.87
C GLY A 98 -6.86 9.25 -12.93
N PRO A 99 -6.65 8.32 -12.00
CA PRO A 99 -5.50 7.42 -12.04
C PRO A 99 -5.68 6.37 -13.15
N VAL A 100 -4.59 6.02 -13.83
CA VAL A 100 -4.53 4.91 -14.78
C VAL A 100 -3.61 3.82 -14.22
N ILE A 101 -4.09 2.57 -14.23
CA ILE A 101 -3.33 1.40 -13.78
C ILE A 101 -2.34 1.00 -14.87
N LEU A 102 -1.05 0.99 -14.55
CA LEU A 102 0.03 0.66 -15.48
C LEU A 102 0.36 -0.83 -15.52
N THR A 103 0.03 -1.56 -14.45
CA THR A 103 0.36 -2.98 -14.28
C THR A 103 -0.87 -3.88 -14.34
N SER A 104 -1.92 -3.43 -15.04
CA SER A 104 -3.15 -4.21 -15.23
C SER A 104 -2.87 -5.50 -15.99
N GLN A 105 -3.51 -6.59 -15.57
CA GLN A 105 -3.41 -7.90 -16.21
C GLN A 105 -4.70 -8.29 -16.96
N GLY A 106 -5.74 -7.46 -16.91
CA GLY A 106 -7.06 -7.76 -17.47
C GLY A 106 -8.14 -6.77 -17.00
N GLU A 107 -9.40 -7.20 -16.97
CA GLU A 107 -10.48 -6.41 -16.36
C GLU A 107 -10.30 -6.39 -14.84
N GLU A 108 -10.32 -5.20 -14.23
CA GLU A 108 -10.04 -5.07 -12.79
C GLU A 108 -11.07 -5.78 -11.93
N GLY A 109 -10.59 -6.52 -10.92
CA GLY A 109 -11.42 -7.34 -10.02
C GLY A 109 -11.78 -8.72 -10.56
N THR A 110 -11.23 -9.12 -11.72
CA THR A 110 -11.46 -10.46 -12.31
C THR A 110 -10.30 -11.44 -12.09
N TYR A 111 -9.20 -10.99 -11.49
CA TYR A 111 -7.99 -11.76 -11.20
C TYR A 111 -7.48 -11.51 -9.78
#